data_AF-A0A9X3FTV3-F1
#
_entry.id   AF-A0A9X3FTV3-F1
#
_cell.length_a   1.000
_cell.length_b   1.000
_cell.length_c   1.000
_cell.angle_alpha   90.00
_cell.angle_beta   90.00
_cell.angle_gamma   90.00
#
_symmetry.space_group_name_H-M   'P 1'
#
loop_
_entity.id
_entity.type
_entity.pdbx_description
1 polymer ?
#
loop_
_entity_poly.entity_id
_entity_poly.type
_entity_poly.pdbx_seq_one_letter_code
_entity_poly.pdbx_strand_id
1 'polypeptide(L)'
;MSLLAVGISHQTAPVALLEQVSMTGDDKVKTLHELVESDHVSEAIVLATCNRIEVFAEVDRFHGGITDVSRVLARHAGATVEELSPYVTVYYEDQAIGHLCTVAAGLDSMVVGETQVLGQLRAAYALAQEEGTVGRELHPIAQRALRVGKRVHAETGIDRAGASLVSVALDRVSETLGELADRPVLVVGAGSMGALAATTLARRGAAVTVSSRTPASAARLAESIGGRQADLEQLPDELAAADVLVTCTGATGTVIGTDLVEEALLGRAGRPLVIVDLALPRDVDASVGGLPGVHVVDLAMLQGERAAHPGQPVAGSVAADDIAAAHALVELETSLLRAERQAAAVAPTVSALRSQAAEVVDAELLRLSTRLPDLDAKARSEIARTVRRVVDKLLHEPTVRVKELAGAPGGTDYADALRALFGLGLSGVTDGERTSLSDAVTVDPELPAGTPLSALDPRVDATRDGRTGGAA
;
A
#
# COMPACT_ATOMS: atom_id res chain seq x y z
N MET A 1 -5.26 21.22 -2.04
CA MET A 1 -4.50 19.97 -2.13
C MET A 1 -5.15 19.01 -1.17
N SER A 2 -5.29 17.76 -1.61
CA SER A 2 -6.01 16.72 -0.90
C SER A 2 -5.30 15.38 -1.04
N LEU A 3 -5.36 14.59 0.02
CA LEU A 3 -4.82 13.24 0.00
C LEU A 3 -5.80 12.27 -0.68
N LEU A 4 -5.28 11.45 -1.58
CA LEU A 4 -5.97 10.34 -2.21
C LEU A 4 -5.22 9.03 -1.96
N ALA A 5 -5.97 7.96 -1.73
CA ALA A 5 -5.48 6.60 -1.92
C ALA A 5 -6.34 5.94 -3.00
N VAL A 6 -5.72 5.49 -4.08
CA VAL A 6 -6.38 4.81 -5.19
C VAL A 6 -5.68 3.50 -5.44
N GLY A 7 -6.40 2.38 -5.49
CA GLY A 7 -5.74 1.11 -5.74
C GLY A 7 -6.66 -0.09 -5.86
N ILE A 8 -6.02 -1.22 -6.13
CA ILE A 8 -6.63 -2.53 -6.33
C ILE A 8 -6.00 -3.47 -5.31
N SER A 9 -6.82 -4.29 -4.65
CA SER A 9 -6.33 -5.24 -3.64
C SER A 9 -6.99 -6.61 -3.81
N HIS A 10 -6.47 -7.62 -3.12
CA HIS A 10 -7.06 -8.95 -3.05
C HIS A 10 -8.49 -8.99 -2.50
N GLN A 11 -8.97 -7.91 -1.87
CA GLN A 11 -10.36 -7.83 -1.41
C GLN A 11 -11.32 -7.50 -2.56
N THR A 12 -10.85 -6.70 -3.53
CA THR A 12 -11.68 -6.25 -4.64
C THR A 12 -11.41 -7.01 -5.93
N ALA A 13 -10.18 -7.48 -6.14
CA ALA A 13 -9.74 -8.06 -7.40
C ALA A 13 -9.29 -9.52 -7.28
N PRO A 14 -9.54 -10.34 -8.31
CA PRO A 14 -8.98 -11.68 -8.41
C PRO A 14 -7.46 -11.63 -8.67
N VAL A 15 -6.74 -12.69 -8.28
CA VAL A 15 -5.29 -12.83 -8.50
C VAL A 15 -4.88 -12.56 -9.94
N ALA A 16 -5.64 -13.05 -10.93
CA ALA A 16 -5.31 -12.84 -12.35
C ALA A 16 -5.19 -11.35 -12.70
N LEU A 17 -6.04 -10.50 -12.13
CA LEU A 17 -5.94 -9.06 -12.32
C LEU A 17 -4.75 -8.48 -11.55
N LEU A 18 -4.50 -8.94 -10.31
CA LEU A 18 -3.32 -8.54 -9.54
C LEU A 18 -2.00 -8.90 -10.25
N GLU A 19 -1.93 -10.04 -10.93
CA GLU A 19 -0.79 -10.43 -11.77
C GLU A 19 -0.56 -9.43 -12.90
N GLN A 20 -1.62 -9.04 -13.61
CA GLN A 20 -1.55 -8.06 -14.70
C GLN A 20 -1.11 -6.68 -14.24
N VAL A 21 -1.56 -6.26 -13.05
CA VAL A 21 -1.19 -4.94 -12.52
C VAL A 21 0.15 -4.95 -11.81
N SER A 22 0.73 -6.12 -11.49
CA SER A 22 1.96 -6.24 -10.70
C SER A 22 3.12 -5.39 -11.24
N MET A 23 3.95 -4.88 -10.33
CA MET A 23 5.03 -3.93 -10.66
C MET A 23 6.37 -4.45 -10.16
N THR A 24 7.37 -4.48 -11.06
CA THR A 24 8.77 -4.72 -10.69
C THR A 24 9.47 -3.43 -10.27
N GLY A 25 10.76 -3.51 -9.91
CA GLY A 25 11.54 -2.34 -9.45
C GLY A 25 11.54 -1.19 -10.46
N ASP A 26 11.85 -1.48 -11.72
CA ASP A 26 11.91 -0.45 -12.79
C ASP A 26 10.52 0.11 -13.11
N ASP A 27 9.48 -0.74 -13.07
CA ASP A 27 8.10 -0.30 -13.29
C ASP A 27 7.66 0.69 -12.21
N LYS A 28 7.97 0.42 -10.93
CA LYS A 28 7.62 1.31 -9.81
C LYS A 28 8.20 2.72 -10.00
N VAL A 29 9.48 2.81 -10.40
CA VAL A 29 10.14 4.10 -10.66
C VAL A 29 9.45 4.83 -11.80
N LYS A 30 9.19 4.14 -12.92
CA LYS A 30 8.49 4.72 -14.07
C LYS A 30 7.08 5.21 -13.69
N THR A 31 6.31 4.41 -12.96
CA THR A 31 4.97 4.76 -12.49
C THR A 31 5.01 5.97 -11.57
N LEU A 32 5.97 6.05 -10.64
CA LEU A 32 6.13 7.19 -9.73
C LEU A 32 6.35 8.51 -10.49
N HIS A 33 7.27 8.52 -11.46
CA HIS A 33 7.52 9.71 -12.28
C HIS A 33 6.31 10.08 -13.14
N GLU A 34 5.67 9.09 -13.76
CA GLU A 34 4.48 9.32 -14.58
C GLU A 34 3.29 9.88 -13.78
N LEU A 35 3.17 9.48 -12.50
CA LEU A 35 2.18 10.05 -11.58
C LEU A 35 2.47 11.53 -11.33
N VAL A 36 3.69 11.89 -10.90
CA VAL A 36 4.03 13.29 -10.54
C VAL A 36 4.13 14.21 -11.76
N GLU A 37 4.34 13.66 -12.96
CA GLU A 37 4.25 14.41 -14.23
C GLU A 37 2.80 14.71 -14.68
N SER A 38 1.80 14.10 -14.03
CA SER A 38 0.39 14.33 -14.34
C SER A 38 -0.11 15.69 -13.82
N ASP A 39 -1.09 16.28 -14.51
CA ASP A 39 -1.56 17.65 -14.26
C ASP A 39 -2.02 17.92 -12.83
N HIS A 40 -2.54 16.91 -12.13
CA HIS A 40 -3.18 17.08 -10.83
C HIS A 40 -2.45 16.42 -9.66
N VAL A 41 -1.33 15.75 -9.87
CA VAL A 41 -0.62 14.98 -8.83
C VAL A 41 0.69 15.66 -8.46
N SER A 42 0.83 16.02 -7.19
CA SER A 42 1.99 16.77 -6.69
C SER A 42 3.01 15.89 -5.95
N GLU A 43 2.53 14.85 -5.27
CA GLU A 43 3.35 13.87 -4.55
C GLU A 43 2.72 12.49 -4.72
N ALA A 44 3.51 11.42 -4.74
CA ALA A 44 3.02 10.06 -4.86
C ALA A 44 3.91 9.02 -4.16
N ILE A 45 3.27 8.01 -3.56
CA ILE A 45 3.88 6.76 -3.08
C ILE A 45 3.14 5.60 -3.75
N VAL A 46 3.87 4.66 -4.33
CA VAL A 46 3.32 3.43 -4.94
C VAL A 46 3.64 2.24 -4.05
N LEU A 47 2.62 1.65 -3.44
CA LEU A 47 2.71 0.40 -2.69
C LEU A 47 2.24 -0.76 -3.57
N ALA A 48 3.17 -1.48 -4.15
CA ALA A 48 2.91 -2.70 -4.90
C ALA A 48 3.46 -3.94 -4.16
N THR A 49 2.56 -4.85 -3.81
CA THR A 49 2.80 -6.13 -3.13
C THR A 49 2.12 -7.27 -3.89
N CYS A 50 2.21 -8.51 -3.41
CA CYS A 50 1.47 -9.64 -3.98
C CYS A 50 -0.05 -9.59 -3.75
N ASN A 51 -0.53 -8.66 -2.90
CA ASN A 51 -1.93 -8.58 -2.49
C ASN A 51 -2.58 -7.24 -2.79
N ARG A 52 -1.82 -6.24 -3.25
CA ARG A 52 -2.33 -4.90 -3.55
C ARG A 52 -1.39 -4.08 -4.42
N ILE A 53 -1.98 -3.14 -5.14
CA ILE A 53 -1.30 -2.01 -5.78
C ILE A 53 -2.08 -0.76 -5.47
N GLU A 54 -1.46 0.09 -4.67
CA GLU A 54 -2.09 1.31 -4.16
C GLU A 54 -1.18 2.50 -4.38
N VAL A 55 -1.77 3.59 -4.84
CA VAL A 55 -1.14 4.89 -5.00
C VAL A 55 -1.69 5.81 -3.93
N PHE A 56 -0.80 6.29 -3.06
CA PHE A 56 -1.10 7.36 -2.13
C PHE A 56 -0.56 8.66 -2.73
N ALA A 57 -1.44 9.59 -3.09
CA ALA A 57 -1.09 10.79 -3.82
C ALA A 57 -1.65 12.05 -3.16
N GLU A 58 -0.86 13.12 -3.16
CA GLU A 58 -1.35 14.47 -2.86
C GLU A 58 -1.75 15.14 -4.17
N VAL A 59 -3.01 15.57 -4.28
CA VAL A 59 -3.56 16.11 -5.54
C VAL A 59 -4.15 17.50 -5.39
N ASP A 60 -4.08 18.30 -6.45
CA ASP A 60 -4.64 19.66 -6.47
C ASP A 60 -6.15 19.68 -6.63
N ARG A 61 -6.69 18.69 -7.37
CA ARG A 61 -8.13 18.52 -7.62
C ARG A 61 -8.51 17.07 -7.48
N PHE A 62 -9.58 16.80 -6.74
CA PHE A 62 -10.07 15.45 -6.47
C PHE A 62 -10.35 14.64 -7.75
N HIS A 63 -11.29 15.12 -8.59
CA HIS A 63 -11.68 14.37 -9.81
C HIS A 63 -10.55 14.27 -10.84
N GLY A 64 -9.73 15.32 -10.99
CA GLY A 64 -8.56 15.31 -11.86
C GLY A 64 -7.52 14.28 -11.39
N GLY A 65 -7.21 14.30 -10.09
CA GLY A 65 -6.29 13.35 -9.46
C GLY A 65 -6.73 11.90 -9.59
N ILE A 66 -8.00 11.59 -9.29
CA ILE A 66 -8.53 10.22 -9.48
C ILE A 66 -8.38 9.77 -10.93
N THR A 67 -8.70 10.65 -11.88
CA THR A 67 -8.64 10.33 -13.30
C THR A 67 -7.19 10.05 -13.73
N ASP A 68 -6.25 10.90 -13.31
CA ASP A 68 -4.84 10.75 -13.68
C ASP A 68 -4.23 9.50 -13.06
N VAL A 69 -4.46 9.26 -11.75
CA VAL A 69 -3.97 8.05 -11.07
C VAL A 69 -4.57 6.79 -11.69
N SER A 70 -5.89 6.77 -11.93
CA SER A 70 -6.56 5.62 -12.57
C SER A 70 -6.05 5.38 -13.98
N ARG A 71 -5.75 6.43 -14.75
CA ARG A 71 -5.19 6.33 -16.10
C ARG A 71 -3.78 5.75 -16.08
N VAL A 72 -2.95 6.12 -15.10
CA VAL A 72 -1.61 5.53 -14.94
C VAL A 72 -1.71 4.05 -14.59
N LEU A 73 -2.55 3.69 -13.62
CA LEU A 73 -2.76 2.29 -13.25
C LEU A 73 -3.31 1.44 -14.41
N ALA A 74 -4.28 1.96 -15.17
CA ALA A 74 -4.83 1.31 -16.36
C ALA A 74 -3.77 1.08 -17.44
N ARG A 75 -2.96 2.11 -17.74
CA ARG A 75 -1.88 1.98 -18.73
C ARG A 75 -0.82 0.97 -18.30
N HIS A 76 -0.46 0.95 -17.02
CA HIS A 76 0.45 -0.06 -16.47
C HIS A 76 -0.11 -1.48 -16.62
N ALA A 77 -1.40 -1.65 -16.31
CA ALA A 77 -2.13 -2.91 -16.44
C ALA A 77 -2.29 -3.40 -17.90
N GLY A 78 -2.05 -2.53 -18.89
CA GLY A 78 -2.43 -2.77 -20.27
C GLY A 78 -3.96 -2.83 -20.47
N ALA A 79 -4.74 -2.19 -19.60
CA ALA A 79 -6.19 -2.18 -19.58
C ALA A 79 -6.75 -0.75 -19.76
N THR A 80 -8.06 -0.63 -19.95
CA THR A 80 -8.75 0.67 -19.90
C THR A 80 -9.17 1.04 -18.47
N VAL A 81 -9.48 2.31 -18.23
CA VAL A 81 -9.98 2.77 -16.93
C VAL A 81 -11.33 2.11 -16.62
N GLU A 82 -12.16 1.91 -17.62
CA GLU A 82 -13.47 1.25 -17.51
C GLU A 82 -13.34 -0.22 -17.11
N GLU A 83 -12.31 -0.92 -17.61
CA GLU A 83 -12.03 -2.32 -17.25
C GLU A 83 -11.55 -2.45 -15.80
N LEU A 84 -10.76 -1.48 -15.31
CA LEU A 84 -10.28 -1.49 -13.92
C LEU A 84 -11.29 -0.94 -12.91
N SER A 85 -12.17 -0.02 -13.32
CA SER A 85 -13.08 0.72 -12.43
C SER A 85 -13.86 -0.15 -11.43
N PRO A 86 -14.37 -1.35 -11.77
CA PRO A 86 -15.10 -2.19 -10.82
C PRO A 86 -14.25 -2.69 -9.64
N TYR A 87 -12.92 -2.71 -9.81
CA TYR A 87 -11.96 -3.28 -8.86
C TYR A 87 -11.19 -2.21 -8.08
N VAL A 88 -11.28 -0.95 -8.51
CA VAL A 88 -10.55 0.17 -7.91
C VAL A 88 -11.29 0.69 -6.69
N THR A 89 -10.58 0.77 -5.57
CA THR A 89 -11.02 1.45 -4.35
C THR A 89 -10.38 2.83 -4.26
N VAL A 90 -11.15 3.81 -3.80
CA VAL A 90 -10.70 5.19 -3.60
C VAL A 90 -11.03 5.63 -2.18
N TYR A 91 -10.03 6.15 -1.48
CA TYR A 91 -10.18 6.82 -0.20
C TYR A 91 -9.73 8.28 -0.32
N TYR A 92 -10.43 9.16 0.40
CA TYR A 92 -10.19 10.60 0.34
C TYR A 92 -9.85 11.18 1.72
N GLU A 93 -8.86 12.07 1.75
CA GLU A 93 -8.41 12.80 2.94
C GLU A 93 -8.20 11.87 4.14
N ASP A 94 -8.99 12.04 5.19
CA ASP A 94 -8.86 11.28 6.44
C ASP A 94 -9.08 9.78 6.26
N GLN A 95 -9.91 9.39 5.28
CA GLN A 95 -10.06 7.97 4.94
C GLN A 95 -8.79 7.42 4.30
N ALA A 96 -8.09 8.19 3.47
CA ALA A 96 -6.82 7.76 2.88
C ALA A 96 -5.72 7.63 3.96
N ILE A 97 -5.69 8.54 4.94
CA ILE A 97 -4.80 8.42 6.11
C ILE A 97 -5.13 7.17 6.92
N GLY A 98 -6.40 6.96 7.24
CA GLY A 98 -6.88 5.80 7.99
C GLY A 98 -6.56 4.49 7.27
N HIS A 99 -6.76 4.45 5.95
CA HIS A 99 -6.41 3.31 5.10
C HIS A 99 -4.91 3.02 5.14
N LEU A 100 -4.06 4.04 4.93
CA LEU A 100 -2.61 3.88 4.99
C LEU A 100 -2.13 3.34 6.35
N CYS A 101 -2.71 3.81 7.47
CA CYS A 101 -2.42 3.29 8.80
C CYS A 101 -2.92 1.85 8.99
N THR A 102 -4.09 1.50 8.44
CA THR A 102 -4.66 0.14 8.48
C THR A 102 -3.80 -0.84 7.70
N VAL A 103 -3.34 -0.45 6.50
CA VAL A 103 -2.40 -1.22 5.68
C VAL A 103 -1.06 -1.35 6.39
N ALA A 104 -0.52 -0.28 6.97
CA ALA A 104 0.73 -0.33 7.72
C ALA A 104 0.67 -1.25 8.96
N ALA A 105 -0.51 -1.43 9.54
CA ALA A 105 -0.76 -2.31 10.67
C ALA A 105 -1.06 -3.78 10.26
N GLY A 106 -1.11 -4.08 8.95
CA GLY A 106 -1.43 -5.42 8.46
C GLY A 106 -2.88 -5.85 8.71
N LEU A 107 -3.77 -4.93 9.07
CA LEU A 107 -5.18 -5.22 9.34
C LEU A 107 -5.97 -5.51 8.06
N ASP A 108 -5.53 -4.91 6.96
CA ASP A 108 -6.11 -5.08 5.64
C ASP A 108 -5.47 -6.23 4.84
N SER A 109 -4.53 -6.98 5.41
CA SER A 109 -3.84 -8.07 4.72
C SER A 109 -4.65 -9.36 4.65
N MET A 110 -4.33 -10.23 3.67
CA MET A 110 -4.99 -11.53 3.54
C MET A 110 -4.87 -12.36 4.83
N VAL A 111 -3.71 -12.25 5.49
CA VAL A 111 -3.52 -12.70 6.86
C VAL A 111 -3.37 -11.49 7.77
N VAL A 112 -4.37 -11.29 8.62
CA VAL A 112 -4.46 -10.14 9.53
C VAL A 112 -3.28 -10.15 10.49
N GLY A 113 -2.60 -9.02 10.62
CA GLY A 113 -1.46 -8.82 11.51
C GLY A 113 -0.10 -9.22 10.92
N GLU A 114 -0.02 -9.48 9.61
CA GLU A 114 1.27 -9.74 8.98
C GLU A 114 2.20 -8.51 9.06
N THR A 115 3.47 -8.71 9.44
CA THR A 115 4.44 -7.60 9.57
C THR A 115 5.11 -7.24 8.24
N GLN A 116 4.94 -8.05 7.20
CA GLN A 116 5.61 -7.91 5.90
C GLN A 116 5.19 -6.63 5.19
N VAL A 117 3.89 -6.30 5.22
CA VAL A 117 3.35 -5.11 4.57
C VAL A 117 3.92 -3.82 5.16
N LEU A 118 4.18 -3.77 6.47
CA LEU A 118 4.86 -2.65 7.12
C LEU A 118 6.28 -2.44 6.56
N GLY A 119 7.00 -3.54 6.30
CA GLY A 119 8.31 -3.51 5.66
C GLY A 119 8.25 -3.07 4.20
N GLN A 120 7.26 -3.55 3.45
CA GLN A 120 7.02 -3.17 2.05
C GLN A 120 6.64 -1.70 1.92
N LEU A 121 5.78 -1.18 2.80
CA LEU A 121 5.45 0.25 2.85
C LEU A 121 6.68 1.10 3.16
N ARG A 122 7.55 0.65 4.07
CA ARG A 122 8.82 1.35 4.35
C ARG A 122 9.71 1.41 3.12
N ALA A 123 9.80 0.32 2.35
CA ALA A 123 10.57 0.28 1.11
C ALA A 123 9.95 1.17 0.02
N ALA A 124 8.63 1.13 -0.15
CA ALA A 124 7.90 2.00 -1.08
C ALA A 124 8.11 3.49 -0.76
N TYR A 125 8.03 3.85 0.53
CA TYR A 125 8.32 5.20 0.99
C TYR A 125 9.78 5.60 0.74
N ALA A 126 10.75 4.73 1.02
CA ALA A 126 12.16 5.00 0.78
C ALA A 126 12.43 5.23 -0.71
N LEU A 127 11.87 4.40 -1.59
CA LEU A 127 11.96 4.57 -3.04
C LEU A 127 11.37 5.92 -3.48
N ALA A 128 10.17 6.25 -3.02
CA ALA A 128 9.53 7.53 -3.35
C ALA A 128 10.31 8.75 -2.83
N GLN A 129 11.03 8.59 -1.71
CA GLN A 129 11.94 9.61 -1.20
C GLN A 129 13.22 9.74 -2.06
N GLU A 130 13.79 8.61 -2.49
CA GLU A 130 14.97 8.56 -3.38
C GLU A 130 14.67 9.18 -4.75
N GLU A 131 13.48 8.90 -5.30
CA GLU A 131 13.00 9.44 -6.58
C GLU A 131 12.42 10.86 -6.49
N GLY A 132 12.33 11.43 -5.29
CA GLY A 132 11.84 12.80 -5.07
C GLY A 132 10.34 12.99 -5.31
N THR A 133 9.55 11.92 -5.29
CA THR A 133 8.08 11.97 -5.47
C THR A 133 7.31 12.13 -4.17
N VAL A 134 7.98 12.08 -3.01
CA VAL A 134 7.41 12.42 -1.71
C VAL A 134 7.96 13.76 -1.24
N GLY A 135 7.05 14.65 -0.87
CA GLY A 135 7.36 16.01 -0.43
C GLY A 135 6.83 16.30 0.97
N ARG A 136 6.42 17.55 1.20
CA ARG A 136 6.06 18.06 2.53
C ARG A 136 4.74 17.48 3.03
N GLU A 137 3.85 17.09 2.13
CA GLU A 137 2.50 16.67 2.49
C GLU A 137 2.45 15.17 2.81
N LEU A 138 3.00 14.29 1.95
CA LEU A 138 3.02 12.84 2.15
C LEU A 138 4.07 12.36 3.16
N HIS A 139 5.22 13.02 3.25
CA HIS A 139 6.30 12.61 4.17
C HIS A 139 5.84 12.42 5.62
N PRO A 140 5.20 13.41 6.28
CA PRO A 140 4.76 13.25 7.66
C PRO A 140 3.67 12.18 7.82
N ILE A 141 2.79 12.00 6.82
CA ILE A 141 1.73 10.99 6.85
C ILE A 141 2.34 9.59 6.78
N ALA A 142 3.23 9.32 5.83
CA ALA A 142 3.91 8.04 5.69
C ALA A 142 4.72 7.68 6.95
N GLN A 143 5.44 8.66 7.52
CA GLN A 143 6.16 8.48 8.77
C GLN A 143 5.24 8.18 9.95
N ARG A 144 4.07 8.83 10.04
CA ARG A 144 3.07 8.50 11.06
C ARG A 144 2.53 7.09 10.85
N ALA A 145 2.12 6.71 9.65
CA ALA A 145 1.60 5.37 9.35
C ALA A 145 2.60 4.26 9.72
N LEU A 146 3.89 4.44 9.38
CA LEU A 146 4.96 3.50 9.77
C LEU A 146 5.13 3.40 11.29
N ARG A 147 4.93 4.50 12.04
CA ARG A 147 4.94 4.47 13.52
C ARG A 147 3.70 3.80 14.08
N VAL A 148 2.52 4.07 13.51
CA VAL A 148 1.26 3.44 13.90
C VAL A 148 1.35 1.93 13.73
N GLY A 149 1.78 1.44 12.55
CA GLY A 149 1.96 0.01 12.32
C GLY A 149 2.87 -0.64 13.36
N LYS A 150 4.04 -0.04 13.65
CA LYS A 150 4.93 -0.55 14.72
C LYS A 150 4.26 -0.59 16.10
N ARG A 151 3.47 0.43 16.44
CA ARG A 151 2.78 0.51 17.73
C ARG A 151 1.66 -0.52 17.83
N VAL A 152 0.88 -0.73 16.77
CA VAL A 152 -0.15 -1.77 16.75
C VAL A 152 0.48 -3.14 17.02
N HIS A 153 1.53 -3.51 16.28
CA HIS A 153 2.25 -4.78 16.50
C HIS A 153 2.82 -4.89 17.93
N ALA A 154 3.33 -3.79 18.51
CA ALA A 154 3.93 -3.81 19.85
C ALA A 154 2.92 -3.78 21.02
N GLU A 155 1.78 -3.10 20.84
CA GLU A 155 0.83 -2.79 21.91
C GLU A 155 -0.41 -3.70 21.89
N THR A 156 -0.61 -4.47 20.83
CA THR A 156 -1.78 -5.37 20.68
C THR A 156 -1.36 -6.83 20.50
N GLY A 157 -2.32 -7.76 20.61
CA GLY A 157 -2.07 -9.18 20.39
C GLY A 157 -2.04 -9.62 18.93
N ILE A 158 -2.09 -8.72 17.94
CA ILE A 158 -2.20 -9.09 16.52
C ILE A 158 -1.04 -9.98 16.04
N ASP A 159 0.15 -9.83 16.63
CA ASP A 159 1.33 -10.65 16.31
C ASP A 159 1.27 -12.07 16.90
N ARG A 160 0.50 -12.26 17.98
CA ARG A 160 0.48 -13.52 18.74
C ARG A 160 -0.11 -14.67 17.94
N ALA A 161 -0.96 -14.33 16.97
CA ALA A 161 -1.58 -15.30 16.10
C ALA A 161 -0.57 -15.92 15.13
N GLY A 162 0.57 -15.25 14.86
CA GLY A 162 1.71 -15.79 14.10
C GLY A 162 1.38 -16.28 12.69
N ALA A 163 0.15 -16.05 12.23
CA ALA A 163 -0.31 -16.46 10.93
C ALA A 163 0.38 -15.56 9.91
N SER A 164 1.06 -16.21 8.98
CA SER A 164 1.56 -15.57 7.76
C SER A 164 0.99 -16.36 6.60
N LEU A 165 0.92 -15.75 5.43
CA LEU A 165 0.45 -16.44 4.23
C LEU A 165 1.21 -17.75 3.97
N VAL A 166 2.51 -17.74 4.28
CA VAL A 166 3.37 -18.94 4.30
C VAL A 166 2.85 -20.00 5.26
N SER A 167 2.56 -19.66 6.51
CA SER A 167 2.05 -20.62 7.50
C SER A 167 0.77 -21.28 7.03
N VAL A 168 -0.16 -20.48 6.49
CA VAL A 168 -1.44 -20.97 5.95
C VAL A 168 -1.21 -21.93 4.79
N ALA A 169 -0.35 -21.57 3.84
CA ALA A 169 -0.01 -22.44 2.73
C ALA A 169 0.63 -23.76 3.21
N LEU A 170 1.53 -23.70 4.20
CA LEU A 170 2.17 -24.89 4.76
C LEU A 170 1.22 -25.78 5.57
N ASP A 171 0.13 -25.22 6.11
CA ASP A 171 -0.93 -26.01 6.74
C ASP A 171 -1.68 -26.84 5.69
N ARG A 172 -1.95 -26.28 4.51
CA ARG A 172 -2.50 -27.04 3.35
C ARG A 172 -1.56 -28.13 2.86
N VAL A 173 -0.25 -27.86 2.85
CA VAL A 173 0.76 -28.89 2.57
C VAL A 173 0.66 -30.02 3.60
N SER A 174 0.49 -29.69 4.88
CA SER A 174 0.39 -30.67 5.96
C SER A 174 -0.91 -31.47 5.92
N GLU A 175 -2.01 -30.91 5.43
CA GLU A 175 -3.26 -31.65 5.19
C GLU A 175 -3.09 -32.70 4.08
N THR A 176 -2.26 -32.41 3.08
CA THR A 176 -2.01 -33.30 1.93
C THR A 176 -0.98 -34.37 2.24
N LEU A 177 0.13 -34.00 2.87
CA LEU A 177 1.26 -34.90 3.09
C LEU A 177 1.36 -35.40 4.53
N GLY A 178 0.82 -34.72 5.54
CA GLY A 178 1.03 -34.97 6.97
C GLY A 178 2.17 -34.14 7.57
N GLU A 179 2.86 -34.63 8.60
CA GLU A 179 3.95 -33.90 9.31
C GLU A 179 5.18 -33.60 8.43
N LEU A 180 5.65 -32.35 8.43
CA LEU A 180 6.79 -31.91 7.62
C LEU A 180 8.18 -32.28 8.16
N ALA A 181 8.26 -32.94 9.32
CA ALA A 181 9.53 -33.32 9.93
C ALA A 181 10.36 -34.22 8.99
N ASP A 182 11.63 -33.87 8.82
CA ASP A 182 12.62 -34.53 7.96
C ASP A 182 12.24 -34.61 6.46
N ARG A 183 11.15 -33.96 6.05
CA ARG A 183 10.73 -33.99 4.64
C ARG A 183 11.63 -33.13 3.78
N PRO A 184 12.05 -33.61 2.60
CA PRO A 184 12.83 -32.82 1.66
C PRO A 184 11.95 -31.72 1.06
N VAL A 185 12.35 -30.47 1.27
CA VAL A 185 11.62 -29.30 0.76
C VAL A 185 12.58 -28.42 -0.03
N LEU A 186 12.18 -28.04 -1.22
CA LEU A 186 12.91 -27.11 -2.09
C LEU A 186 12.25 -25.73 -2.02
N VAL A 187 13.02 -24.69 -1.71
CA VAL A 187 12.59 -23.30 -1.74
C VAL A 187 13.32 -22.59 -2.87
N VAL A 188 12.57 -22.08 -3.85
CA VAL A 188 13.08 -21.29 -4.97
C VAL A 188 12.74 -19.83 -4.72
N GLY A 189 13.78 -19.05 -4.41
CA GLY A 189 13.66 -17.65 -4.01
C GLY A 189 14.29 -17.40 -2.64
N ALA A 190 15.14 -16.37 -2.56
CA ALA A 190 15.82 -15.95 -1.33
C ALA A 190 15.48 -14.51 -0.93
N GLY A 191 14.34 -13.99 -1.41
CA GLY A 191 13.79 -12.70 -1.00
C GLY A 191 13.16 -12.76 0.40
N SER A 192 12.47 -11.69 0.80
CA SER A 192 11.80 -11.62 2.11
C SER A 192 10.80 -12.77 2.33
N MET A 193 9.97 -13.08 1.33
CA MET A 193 9.01 -14.18 1.39
C MET A 193 9.69 -15.55 1.39
N GLY A 194 10.74 -15.74 0.59
CA GLY A 194 11.52 -16.99 0.60
C GLY A 194 12.22 -17.23 1.92
N ALA A 195 12.77 -16.18 2.53
CA ALA A 195 13.37 -16.27 3.86
C ALA A 195 12.34 -16.65 4.93
N LEU A 196 11.13 -16.09 4.89
CA LEU A 196 10.04 -16.45 5.78
C LEU A 196 9.59 -17.91 5.58
N ALA A 197 9.43 -18.34 4.33
CA ALA A 197 9.09 -19.71 3.96
C ALA A 197 10.12 -20.70 4.48
N ALA A 198 11.39 -20.49 4.13
CA ALA A 198 12.49 -21.37 4.52
C ALA A 198 12.65 -21.44 6.05
N THR A 199 12.56 -20.30 6.75
CA THR A 199 12.63 -20.26 8.22
C THR A 199 11.44 -20.97 8.88
N THR A 200 10.24 -20.84 8.31
CA THR A 200 9.03 -21.50 8.85
C THR A 200 9.06 -23.01 8.62
N LEU A 201 9.51 -23.45 7.45
CA LEU A 201 9.76 -24.85 7.14
C LEU A 201 10.81 -25.47 8.07
N ALA A 202 11.95 -24.80 8.27
CA ALA A 202 12.99 -25.26 9.17
C ALA A 202 12.50 -25.37 10.63
N ARG A 203 11.69 -24.42 11.10
CA ARG A 203 11.04 -24.51 12.43
C ARG A 203 10.07 -25.69 12.55
N ARG A 204 9.45 -26.13 11.46
CA ARG A 204 8.61 -27.33 11.39
C ARG A 204 9.43 -28.63 11.21
N GLY A 205 10.75 -28.54 11.20
CA GLY A 205 11.66 -29.69 11.12
C GLY A 205 11.91 -30.21 9.70
N ALA A 206 11.52 -29.47 8.65
CA ALA A 206 11.74 -29.89 7.27
C ALA A 206 13.23 -29.83 6.87
N ALA A 207 13.64 -30.73 5.97
CA ALA A 207 14.97 -30.72 5.36
C ALA A 207 14.98 -29.74 4.16
N VAL A 208 15.29 -28.47 4.45
CA VAL A 208 15.17 -27.38 3.47
C VAL A 208 16.41 -27.26 2.59
N THR A 209 16.19 -27.28 1.27
CA THR A 209 17.14 -26.88 0.23
C THR A 209 16.70 -25.54 -0.37
N VAL A 210 17.61 -24.58 -0.51
CA VAL A 210 17.34 -23.24 -1.04
C VAL A 210 18.07 -23.05 -2.36
N SER A 211 17.35 -22.60 -3.38
CA SER A 211 17.91 -22.17 -4.66
C SER A 211 17.43 -20.75 -4.99
N SER A 212 18.26 -19.97 -5.67
CA SER A 212 17.88 -18.64 -6.14
C SER A 212 18.77 -18.16 -7.26
N ARG A 213 18.29 -17.19 -8.05
CA ARG A 213 19.06 -16.55 -9.12
C ARG A 213 20.36 -15.90 -8.64
N THR A 214 20.44 -15.53 -7.36
CA THR A 214 21.66 -14.99 -6.74
C THR A 214 22.23 -16.01 -5.78
N PRO A 215 23.23 -16.82 -6.17
CA PRO A 215 23.73 -17.93 -5.35
C PRO A 215 24.14 -17.51 -3.94
N ALA A 216 24.76 -16.33 -3.79
CA ALA A 216 25.14 -15.77 -2.49
C ALA A 216 23.96 -15.49 -1.55
N SER A 217 22.77 -15.20 -2.09
CA SER A 217 21.55 -15.03 -1.29
C SER A 217 20.97 -16.36 -0.85
N ALA A 218 20.94 -17.36 -1.74
CA ALA A 218 20.53 -18.73 -1.37
C ALA A 218 21.46 -19.33 -0.30
N ALA A 219 22.79 -19.17 -0.45
CA ALA A 219 23.77 -19.68 0.49
C ALA A 219 23.60 -19.07 1.89
N ARG A 220 23.47 -17.74 1.98
CA ARG A 220 23.22 -17.05 3.26
C ARG A 220 21.93 -17.50 3.92
N LEU A 221 20.85 -17.65 3.15
CA LEU A 221 19.57 -18.10 3.69
C LEU A 221 19.67 -19.54 4.19
N ALA A 222 20.22 -20.45 3.39
CA ALA A 222 20.43 -21.85 3.77
C ALA A 222 21.27 -21.97 5.06
N GLU A 223 22.37 -21.23 5.15
CA GLU A 223 23.22 -21.20 6.36
C GLU A 223 22.43 -20.76 7.60
N SER A 224 21.62 -19.70 7.48
CA SER A 224 20.86 -19.14 8.62
C SER A 224 19.81 -20.10 9.21
N ILE A 225 19.37 -21.09 8.43
CA ILE A 225 18.37 -22.08 8.86
C ILE A 225 18.95 -23.49 9.03
N GLY A 226 20.27 -23.66 8.83
CA GLY A 226 20.91 -24.99 8.84
C GLY A 226 20.48 -25.90 7.68
N GLY A 227 20.03 -25.32 6.57
CA GLY A 227 19.62 -26.02 5.36
C GLY A 227 20.77 -26.20 4.37
N ARG A 228 20.42 -26.63 3.15
CA ARG A 228 21.37 -26.81 2.05
C ARG A 228 21.13 -25.78 0.95
N GLN A 229 22.18 -25.31 0.29
CA GLN A 229 22.05 -24.54 -0.94
C GLN A 229 22.18 -25.46 -2.15
N ALA A 230 21.39 -25.22 -3.19
CA ALA A 230 21.52 -25.83 -4.51
C ALA A 230 21.61 -24.76 -5.58
N ASP A 231 22.35 -25.04 -6.65
CA ASP A 231 22.46 -24.16 -7.80
C ASP A 231 21.18 -24.24 -8.65
N LEU A 232 20.88 -23.20 -9.42
CA LEU A 232 19.64 -23.15 -10.20
C LEU A 232 19.66 -24.18 -11.34
N GLU A 233 20.86 -24.53 -11.81
CA GLU A 233 21.09 -25.57 -12.81
C GLU A 233 20.74 -26.98 -12.29
N GLN A 234 20.74 -27.18 -10.97
CA GLN A 234 20.41 -28.45 -10.33
C GLN A 234 18.90 -28.58 -10.03
N LEU A 235 18.11 -27.57 -10.40
CA LEU A 235 16.68 -27.51 -10.11
C LEU A 235 15.90 -28.78 -10.52
N PRO A 236 16.15 -29.43 -11.67
CA PRO A 236 15.47 -30.67 -12.03
C PRO A 236 15.68 -31.80 -11.01
N ASP A 237 16.94 -32.05 -10.63
CA ASP A 237 17.30 -33.11 -9.69
C ASP A 237 16.75 -32.83 -8.28
N GLU A 238 16.82 -31.57 -7.85
CA GLU A 238 16.31 -31.12 -6.57
C GLU A 238 14.78 -31.23 -6.48
N LEU A 239 14.09 -30.87 -7.56
CA LEU A 239 12.64 -31.00 -7.64
C LEU A 239 12.20 -32.46 -7.64
N ALA A 240 12.93 -33.35 -8.32
CA ALA A 240 12.66 -34.78 -8.31
C ALA A 240 12.80 -35.39 -6.91
N ALA A 241 13.72 -34.88 -6.08
CA ALA A 241 13.93 -35.35 -4.71
C ALA A 241 12.93 -34.79 -3.69
N ALA A 242 12.49 -33.53 -3.86
CA ALA A 242 11.68 -32.80 -2.89
C ALA A 242 10.21 -33.25 -2.83
N ASP A 243 9.63 -33.38 -1.65
CA ASP A 243 8.18 -33.63 -1.49
C ASP A 243 7.35 -32.35 -1.60
N VAL A 244 7.99 -31.21 -1.28
CA VAL A 244 7.37 -29.88 -1.34
C VAL A 244 8.29 -28.94 -2.11
N LEU A 245 7.73 -28.20 -3.06
CA LEU A 245 8.36 -27.06 -3.69
C LEU A 245 7.68 -25.79 -3.18
N VAL A 246 8.44 -24.79 -2.74
CA VAL A 246 7.94 -23.44 -2.44
C VAL A 246 8.59 -22.44 -3.37
N THR A 247 7.78 -21.67 -4.07
CA THR A 247 8.21 -20.63 -5.01
C THR A 247 7.69 -19.27 -4.56
N CYS A 248 8.55 -18.26 -4.64
CA CYS A 248 8.30 -16.90 -4.17
C CYS A 248 9.34 -15.93 -4.74
N THR A 249 9.63 -16.10 -6.03
CA THR A 249 10.57 -15.24 -6.74
C THR A 249 9.91 -13.92 -7.14
N GLY A 250 10.74 -12.96 -7.57
CA GLY A 250 10.29 -11.71 -8.19
C GLY A 250 10.44 -11.75 -9.72
N ALA A 251 10.34 -12.92 -10.34
CA ALA A 251 10.43 -13.05 -11.79
C ALA A 251 9.17 -12.51 -12.48
N THR A 252 9.33 -11.97 -13.69
CA THR A 252 8.23 -11.48 -14.54
C THR A 252 7.60 -12.57 -15.41
N GLY A 253 7.89 -13.84 -15.11
CA GLY A 253 7.39 -14.97 -15.86
C GLY A 253 7.68 -16.28 -15.15
N THR A 254 7.16 -17.35 -15.74
CA THR A 254 7.23 -18.70 -15.20
C THR A 254 8.68 -19.15 -14.97
N VAL A 255 8.99 -19.51 -13.74
CA VAL A 255 10.26 -20.13 -13.32
C VAL A 255 10.16 -21.65 -13.35
N ILE A 256 8.98 -22.19 -13.05
CA ILE A 256 8.72 -23.63 -12.98
C ILE A 256 7.77 -24.01 -14.11
N GLY A 257 8.34 -24.46 -15.22
CA GLY A 257 7.61 -24.94 -16.39
C GLY A 257 7.02 -26.34 -16.17
N THR A 258 5.98 -26.66 -16.94
CA THR A 258 5.31 -27.96 -16.90
C THR A 258 6.22 -29.11 -17.30
N ASP A 259 7.08 -28.88 -18.28
CA ASP A 259 8.11 -29.82 -18.75
C ASP A 259 9.08 -30.21 -17.63
N LEU A 260 9.55 -29.23 -16.85
CA LEU A 260 10.42 -29.45 -15.70
C LEU A 260 9.74 -30.31 -14.63
N VAL A 261 8.46 -30.05 -14.35
CA VAL A 261 7.69 -30.83 -13.37
C VAL A 261 7.44 -32.24 -13.89
N GLU A 262 7.06 -32.40 -15.15
CA GLU A 262 6.86 -33.71 -15.79
C GLU A 262 8.13 -34.57 -15.73
N GLU A 263 9.30 -33.99 -16.04
CA GLU A 263 10.58 -34.67 -15.93
C GLU A 263 10.86 -35.10 -14.48
N ALA A 264 10.65 -34.21 -13.51
CA ALA A 264 10.81 -34.52 -12.10
C ALA A 264 9.88 -35.66 -11.66
N LEU A 265 8.64 -35.71 -12.15
CA LEU A 265 7.66 -36.76 -11.81
C LEU A 265 8.12 -38.17 -12.26
N LEU A 266 8.88 -38.29 -13.34
CA LEU A 266 9.40 -39.59 -13.81
C LEU A 266 10.26 -40.30 -12.75
N GLY A 267 11.01 -39.53 -11.95
CA GLY A 267 11.90 -40.05 -10.90
C GLY A 267 11.21 -40.38 -9.57
N ARG A 268 9.93 -40.06 -9.40
CA ARG A 268 9.25 -40.05 -8.08
C ARG A 268 8.51 -41.33 -7.72
N ALA A 269 8.42 -42.29 -8.64
CA ALA A 269 7.72 -43.56 -8.42
C ALA A 269 6.30 -43.40 -7.83
N GLY A 270 5.57 -42.36 -8.22
CA GLY A 270 4.21 -42.08 -7.77
C GLY A 270 4.08 -41.33 -6.45
N ARG A 271 5.19 -40.88 -5.83
CA ARG A 271 5.15 -39.98 -4.67
C ARG A 271 4.52 -38.63 -5.05
N PRO A 272 3.55 -38.12 -4.27
CA PRO A 272 2.94 -36.82 -4.55
C PRO A 272 3.96 -35.69 -4.45
N LEU A 273 3.73 -34.61 -5.20
CA LEU A 273 4.48 -33.36 -5.12
C LEU A 273 3.51 -32.24 -4.75
N VAL A 274 3.78 -31.53 -3.66
CA VAL A 274 3.02 -30.33 -3.31
C VAL A 274 3.82 -29.10 -3.70
N ILE A 275 3.24 -28.21 -4.49
CA ILE A 275 3.86 -26.97 -4.93
C ILE A 275 3.12 -25.81 -4.29
N VAL A 276 3.85 -24.96 -3.59
CA VAL A 276 3.35 -23.72 -2.99
C VAL A 276 3.86 -22.56 -3.82
N ASP A 277 2.97 -21.84 -4.50
CA ASP A 277 3.32 -20.64 -5.29
C ASP A 277 2.77 -19.38 -4.63
N LEU A 278 3.67 -18.62 -4.02
CA LEU A 278 3.36 -17.34 -3.37
C LEU A 278 3.94 -16.14 -4.13
N ALA A 279 4.35 -16.34 -5.39
CA ALA A 279 4.85 -15.27 -6.24
C ALA A 279 3.71 -14.49 -6.91
N LEU A 280 3.99 -13.23 -7.25
CA LEU A 280 3.11 -12.40 -8.08
C LEU A 280 3.99 -11.51 -8.99
N PRO A 281 4.01 -11.73 -10.33
CA PRO A 281 3.33 -12.79 -11.08
C PRO A 281 3.67 -14.21 -10.64
N ARG A 282 2.83 -15.19 -10.99
CA ARG A 282 3.05 -16.60 -10.64
C ARG A 282 4.39 -17.12 -11.16
N ASP A 283 5.07 -17.93 -10.34
CA ASP A 283 6.31 -18.59 -10.73
C ASP A 283 6.03 -19.91 -11.46
N VAL A 284 4.86 -20.52 -11.24
CA VAL A 284 4.52 -21.87 -11.71
C VAL A 284 3.55 -21.79 -12.89
N ASP A 285 3.81 -22.60 -13.92
CA ASP A 285 2.89 -22.71 -15.06
C ASP A 285 1.51 -23.23 -14.59
N ALA A 286 0.43 -22.60 -15.04
CA ALA A 286 -0.93 -22.97 -14.64
C ALA A 286 -1.28 -24.44 -14.99
N SER A 287 -0.67 -25.01 -16.04
CA SER A 287 -0.93 -26.38 -16.46
C SER A 287 -0.32 -27.44 -15.52
N VAL A 288 0.62 -27.06 -14.66
CA VAL A 288 1.22 -27.95 -13.64
C VAL A 288 0.17 -28.52 -12.69
N GLY A 289 -0.87 -27.75 -12.35
CA GLY A 289 -1.96 -28.22 -11.48
C GLY A 289 -2.80 -29.35 -12.09
N GLY A 290 -2.72 -29.59 -13.40
CA GLY A 290 -3.38 -30.69 -14.08
C GLY A 290 -2.59 -32.01 -14.09
N LEU A 291 -1.34 -32.00 -13.61
CA LEU A 291 -0.47 -33.18 -13.65
C LEU A 291 -0.86 -34.21 -12.56
N PRO A 292 -0.88 -35.52 -12.88
CA PRO A 292 -1.19 -36.55 -11.90
C PRO A 292 -0.21 -36.56 -10.73
N GLY A 293 -0.74 -36.54 -9.50
CA GLY A 293 0.07 -36.57 -8.28
C GLY A 293 0.70 -35.22 -7.89
N VAL A 294 0.35 -34.13 -8.59
CA VAL A 294 0.75 -32.76 -8.22
C VAL A 294 -0.41 -32.05 -7.53
N HIS A 295 -0.11 -31.36 -6.43
CA HIS A 295 -1.04 -30.48 -5.72
C HIS A 295 -0.46 -29.08 -5.66
N VAL A 296 -1.15 -28.10 -6.23
CA VAL A 296 -0.71 -26.70 -6.22
C VAL A 296 -1.51 -25.92 -5.17
N VAL A 297 -0.80 -25.22 -4.30
CA VAL A 297 -1.31 -24.25 -3.33
C VAL A 297 -0.81 -22.88 -3.76
N ASP A 298 -1.65 -22.11 -4.45
CA ASP A 298 -1.30 -20.78 -4.96
C ASP A 298 -2.08 -19.67 -4.26
N LEU A 299 -1.73 -18.41 -4.54
CA LEU A 299 -2.45 -17.25 -4.04
C LEU A 299 -3.94 -17.28 -4.39
N ALA A 300 -4.31 -17.82 -5.55
CA ALA A 300 -5.70 -17.85 -6.03
C ALA A 300 -6.57 -18.82 -5.22
N MET A 301 -6.04 -20.01 -4.92
CA MET A 301 -6.65 -20.97 -3.99
C MET A 301 -6.84 -20.31 -2.62
N LEU A 302 -5.79 -19.73 -2.05
CA LEU A 302 -5.84 -19.15 -0.70
C LEU A 302 -6.85 -17.99 -0.62
N GLN A 303 -6.92 -17.15 -1.66
CA GLN A 303 -7.94 -16.11 -1.77
C GLN A 303 -9.36 -16.70 -1.88
N GLY A 304 -9.57 -17.70 -2.74
CA GLY A 304 -10.87 -18.33 -2.94
C GLY A 304 -11.40 -19.00 -1.67
N GLU A 305 -10.54 -19.69 -0.92
CA GLU A 305 -10.91 -20.31 0.36
C GLU A 305 -11.36 -19.27 1.40
N ARG A 306 -10.65 -18.14 1.47
CA ARG A 306 -10.97 -17.04 2.37
C ARG A 306 -12.27 -16.33 1.98
N ALA A 307 -12.50 -16.12 0.69
CA ALA A 307 -13.74 -15.55 0.17
C ALA A 307 -14.95 -16.47 0.41
N ALA A 308 -14.75 -17.79 0.36
CA ALA A 308 -15.81 -18.77 0.65
C ALA A 308 -16.14 -18.88 2.15
N HIS A 309 -15.21 -18.49 3.03
CA HIS A 309 -15.37 -18.57 4.49
C HIS A 309 -15.06 -17.21 5.18
N PRO A 310 -15.82 -16.14 4.85
CA PRO A 310 -15.61 -14.83 5.44
C PRO A 310 -15.85 -14.89 6.95
N GLY A 311 -14.86 -14.45 7.73
CA GLY A 311 -14.93 -14.43 9.19
C GLY A 311 -14.60 -15.76 9.90
N GLN A 312 -14.32 -16.85 9.17
CA GLN A 312 -13.73 -18.03 9.80
C GLN A 312 -12.24 -17.78 10.06
N PRO A 313 -11.76 -18.09 11.27
CA PRO A 313 -10.34 -18.23 11.56
C PRO A 313 -9.62 -19.07 10.52
N VAL A 314 -8.71 -18.46 9.76
CA VAL A 314 -7.59 -19.24 9.21
C VAL A 314 -6.85 -19.81 10.43
N ALA A 315 -6.37 -21.05 10.38
CA ALA A 315 -5.68 -21.67 11.52
C ALA A 315 -4.63 -20.70 12.11
N GLY A 316 -4.74 -20.41 13.42
CA GLY A 316 -3.96 -19.33 14.06
C GLY A 316 -4.53 -17.92 13.89
N SER A 317 -5.86 -17.74 13.82
CA SER A 317 -6.48 -16.42 13.67
C SER A 317 -6.25 -15.50 14.87
N VAL A 318 -6.03 -14.23 14.59
CA VAL A 318 -6.00 -13.16 15.59
C VAL A 318 -7.33 -13.11 16.34
N ALA A 319 -7.28 -12.95 17.68
CA ALA A 319 -8.50 -12.81 18.47
C ALA A 319 -9.28 -11.55 18.05
N ALA A 320 -10.61 -11.63 18.03
CA ALA A 320 -11.46 -10.50 17.65
C ALA A 320 -11.19 -9.25 18.51
N ASP A 321 -10.92 -9.44 19.81
CA ASP A 321 -10.58 -8.36 20.73
C ASP A 321 -9.25 -7.67 20.37
N ASP A 322 -8.26 -8.43 19.88
CA ASP A 322 -6.97 -7.88 19.44
C ASP A 322 -7.13 -7.07 18.14
N ILE A 323 -7.97 -7.55 17.21
CA ILE A 323 -8.33 -6.81 15.98
C ILE A 323 -9.06 -5.51 16.34
N ALA A 324 -10.03 -5.57 17.26
CA ALA A 324 -10.76 -4.39 17.72
C ALA A 324 -9.83 -3.36 18.40
N ALA A 325 -8.91 -3.83 19.25
CA ALA A 325 -7.91 -2.98 19.90
C ALA A 325 -6.98 -2.31 18.87
N ALA A 326 -6.58 -3.03 17.82
CA ALA A 326 -5.76 -2.52 16.75
C ALA A 326 -6.49 -1.42 15.94
N HIS A 327 -7.76 -1.65 15.56
CA HIS A 327 -8.57 -0.63 14.89
C HIS A 327 -8.77 0.62 15.76
N ALA A 328 -9.02 0.45 17.06
CA ALA A 328 -9.16 1.58 17.99
C ALA A 328 -7.88 2.42 18.09
N LEU A 329 -6.70 1.77 18.07
CA LEU A 329 -5.41 2.47 18.04
C LEU A 329 -5.23 3.24 16.72
N VAL A 330 -5.53 2.62 15.58
CA VAL A 330 -5.47 3.27 14.25
C VAL A 330 -6.40 4.48 14.19
N GLU A 331 -7.63 4.36 14.69
CA GLU A 331 -8.61 5.45 14.71
C GLU A 331 -8.15 6.62 15.58
N LEU A 332 -7.62 6.34 16.78
CA LEU A 332 -7.05 7.34 17.67
C LEU A 332 -5.92 8.12 16.99
N GLU A 333 -4.95 7.41 16.39
CA GLU A 333 -3.79 8.03 15.76
C GLU A 333 -4.15 8.81 14.50
N THR A 334 -5.12 8.32 13.73
CA THR A 334 -5.67 9.03 12.56
C THR A 334 -6.34 10.33 13.00
N SER A 335 -7.11 10.29 14.10
CA SER A 335 -7.75 11.48 14.68
C SER A 335 -6.74 12.52 15.17
N LEU A 336 -5.66 12.08 15.80
CA LEU A 336 -4.57 12.97 16.23
C LEU A 336 -3.87 13.61 15.04
N LEU A 337 -3.54 12.84 14.00
CA LEU A 337 -2.89 13.36 12.79
C LEU A 337 -3.80 14.36 12.06
N ARG A 338 -5.11 14.09 12.00
CA ARG A 338 -6.11 15.02 11.45
C ARG A 338 -6.11 16.36 12.19
N ALA A 339 -6.12 16.33 13.52
CA ALA A 339 -6.06 17.53 14.34
C ALA A 339 -4.75 18.32 14.13
N GLU A 340 -3.62 17.62 14.01
CA GLU A 340 -2.31 18.22 13.71
C GLU A 340 -2.31 18.92 12.32
N ARG A 341 -2.82 18.25 11.27
CA ARG A 341 -2.93 18.82 9.91
C ARG A 341 -3.83 20.04 9.89
N GLN A 342 -4.99 19.95 10.53
CA GLN A 342 -5.94 21.06 10.57
C GLN A 342 -5.35 22.28 11.29
N ALA A 343 -4.62 22.07 12.39
CA ALA A 343 -3.91 23.15 13.07
C ALA A 343 -2.80 23.79 12.19
N ALA A 344 -2.07 22.96 11.41
CA ALA A 344 -1.04 23.42 10.49
C ALA A 344 -1.60 24.23 9.31
N ALA A 345 -2.78 23.84 8.79
CA ALA A 345 -3.44 24.51 7.67
C ALA A 345 -3.77 26.00 7.94
N VAL A 346 -3.86 26.40 9.21
CA VAL A 346 -4.18 27.78 9.58
C VAL A 346 -2.95 28.66 9.84
N ALA A 347 -1.75 28.06 9.94
CA ALA A 347 -0.52 28.81 10.15
C ALA A 347 -0.25 29.89 9.08
N PRO A 348 -0.49 29.67 7.76
CA PRO A 348 -0.33 30.70 6.74
C PRO A 348 -1.27 31.90 6.94
N THR A 349 -2.54 31.64 7.31
CA THR A 349 -3.52 32.71 7.58
C THR A 349 -3.08 33.59 8.75
N VAL A 350 -2.60 32.98 9.83
CA VAL A 350 -2.04 33.69 10.98
C VAL A 350 -0.82 34.52 10.59
N SER A 351 0.07 33.95 9.76
CA SER A 351 1.27 34.65 9.29
C SER A 351 0.93 35.85 8.41
N ALA A 352 -0.05 35.71 7.50
CA ALA A 352 -0.53 36.79 6.66
C ALA A 352 -1.16 37.93 7.49
N LEU A 353 -2.01 37.59 8.46
CA LEU A 353 -2.63 38.57 9.37
C LEU A 353 -1.58 39.40 10.14
N ARG A 354 -0.55 38.73 10.67
CA ARG A 354 0.54 39.41 11.40
C ARG A 354 1.37 40.30 10.49
N SER A 355 1.61 39.88 9.25
CA SER A 355 2.38 40.66 8.27
C SER A 355 1.62 41.93 7.87
N GLN A 356 0.32 41.81 7.55
CA GLN A 356 -0.53 42.96 7.24
C GLN A 356 -0.59 43.96 8.40
N ALA A 357 -0.70 43.47 9.64
CA ALA A 357 -0.69 44.35 10.81
C ALA A 357 0.66 45.06 11.01
N ALA A 358 1.78 44.38 10.76
CA ALA A 358 3.10 45.00 10.81
C ALA A 358 3.25 46.11 9.74
N GLU A 359 2.75 45.88 8.52
CA GLU A 359 2.72 46.89 7.46
C GLU A 359 1.92 48.13 7.86
N VAL A 360 0.76 47.95 8.49
CA VAL A 360 -0.05 49.07 9.01
C VAL A 360 0.71 49.84 10.09
N VAL A 361 1.35 49.14 11.02
CA VAL A 361 2.17 49.78 12.07
C VAL A 361 3.31 50.59 11.47
N ASP A 362 4.06 50.01 10.53
CA ASP A 362 5.21 50.68 9.93
C ASP A 362 4.76 51.89 9.07
N ALA A 363 3.63 51.81 8.38
CA ALA A 363 3.04 52.94 7.65
C ALA A 363 2.63 54.10 8.58
N GLU A 364 2.04 53.80 9.74
CA GLU A 364 1.66 54.83 10.72
C GLU A 364 2.87 55.44 11.44
N LEU A 365 3.90 54.64 11.74
CA LEU A 365 5.16 55.16 12.27
C LEU A 365 5.90 56.04 11.26
N LEU A 366 5.82 55.71 9.96
CA LEU A 366 6.35 56.56 8.91
C LEU A 366 5.57 57.88 8.83
N ARG A 367 4.23 57.84 8.85
CA ARG A 367 3.39 59.06 8.90
C ARG A 367 3.72 59.95 10.10
N LEU A 368 3.92 59.35 11.27
CA LEU A 368 4.35 60.08 12.48
C LEU A 368 5.70 60.77 12.25
N SER A 369 6.66 60.06 11.64
CA SER A 369 7.99 60.62 11.37
C SER A 369 7.97 61.82 10.41
N THR A 370 7.05 61.83 9.44
CA THR A 370 6.85 62.94 8.51
C THR A 370 6.14 64.14 9.16
N ARG A 371 5.16 63.89 10.03
CA ARG A 371 4.40 64.96 10.72
C ARG A 371 5.16 65.62 11.86
N LEU A 372 6.05 64.87 12.52
CA LEU A 372 6.84 65.33 13.68
C LEU A 372 8.34 65.05 13.43
N PRO A 373 8.98 65.77 12.50
CA PRO A 373 10.38 65.54 12.15
C PRO A 373 11.33 65.80 13.33
N ASP A 374 11.01 66.80 14.16
CA ASP A 374 11.83 67.23 15.30
C ASP A 374 11.66 66.36 16.56
N LEU A 375 10.85 65.30 16.50
CA LEU A 375 10.64 64.40 17.63
C LEU A 375 11.94 63.65 17.96
N ASP A 376 12.36 63.72 19.22
CA ASP A 376 13.59 63.06 19.67
C ASP A 376 13.56 61.54 19.44
N ALA A 377 14.74 60.96 19.21
CA ALA A 377 14.87 59.54 18.85
C ALA A 377 14.39 58.57 19.95
N LYS A 378 14.52 58.96 21.23
CA LYS A 378 14.08 58.15 22.37
C LYS A 378 12.55 58.12 22.44
N ALA A 379 11.90 59.27 22.35
CA ALA A 379 10.45 59.39 22.28
C ALA A 379 9.89 58.61 21.09
N ARG A 380 10.52 58.72 19.91
CA ARG A 380 10.15 57.97 18.70
C ARG A 380 10.23 56.45 18.93
N SER A 381 11.29 55.96 19.57
CA SER A 381 11.42 54.54 19.90
C SER A 381 10.37 54.06 20.91
N GLU A 382 10.08 54.84 21.95
CA GLU A 382 9.05 54.49 22.94
C GLU A 382 7.65 54.43 22.31
N ILE A 383 7.32 55.35 21.41
CA ILE A 383 6.06 55.32 20.66
C ILE A 383 6.00 54.07 19.79
N ALA A 384 7.04 53.79 18.99
CA ALA A 384 7.09 52.60 18.14
C ALA A 384 6.91 51.31 18.94
N ARG A 385 7.59 51.19 20.09
CA ARG A 385 7.47 50.03 20.98
C ARG A 385 6.07 49.91 21.59
N THR A 386 5.43 51.04 21.88
CA THR A 386 4.06 51.07 22.42
C THR A 386 3.05 50.63 21.36
N VAL A 387 3.13 51.16 20.14
CA VAL A 387 2.23 50.79 19.04
C VAL A 387 2.37 49.31 18.69
N ARG A 388 3.61 48.82 18.50
CA ARG A 388 3.86 47.39 18.22
C ARG A 388 3.30 46.49 19.32
N ARG A 389 3.53 46.82 20.58
CA ARG A 389 3.01 46.06 21.73
C ARG A 389 1.49 46.09 21.84
N VAL A 390 0.83 47.17 21.46
CA VAL A 390 -0.65 47.22 21.39
C VAL A 390 -1.14 46.25 20.31
N VAL A 391 -0.55 46.29 19.12
CA VAL A 391 -0.92 45.39 18.01
C VAL A 391 -0.63 43.93 18.37
N ASP A 392 0.53 43.63 18.95
CA ASP A 392 0.89 42.28 19.40
C ASP A 392 -0.13 41.74 20.42
N LYS A 393 -0.57 42.59 21.37
CA LYS A 393 -1.60 42.21 22.35
C LYS A 393 -2.97 41.98 21.71
N LEU A 394 -3.36 42.83 20.75
CA LEU A 394 -4.64 42.68 20.04
C LEU A 394 -4.69 41.43 19.17
N LEU A 395 -3.55 41.04 18.57
CA LEU A 395 -3.48 39.87 17.69
C LEU A 395 -3.16 38.57 18.41
N HIS A 396 -2.71 38.61 19.67
CA HIS A 396 -2.38 37.40 20.44
C HIS A 396 -3.61 36.49 20.60
N GLU A 397 -4.69 37.02 21.19
CA GLU A 397 -5.89 36.24 21.48
C GLU A 397 -6.55 35.67 20.20
N PRO A 398 -6.77 36.46 19.12
CA PRO A 398 -7.25 35.90 17.85
C PRO A 398 -6.31 34.82 17.30
N THR A 399 -4.98 35.02 17.34
CA THR A 399 -4.02 34.02 16.84
C THR A 399 -4.13 32.69 17.59
N VAL A 400 -4.27 32.74 18.92
CA VAL A 400 -4.42 31.55 19.76
C VAL A 400 -5.75 30.88 19.46
N ARG A 401 -6.84 31.65 19.47
CA ARG A 401 -8.19 31.13 19.28
C ARG A 401 -8.38 30.45 17.92
N VAL A 402 -7.76 31.00 16.89
CA VAL A 402 -7.74 30.42 15.53
C VAL A 402 -7.11 29.03 15.52
N LYS A 403 -5.98 28.85 16.20
CA LYS A 403 -5.29 27.56 16.29
C LYS A 403 -6.08 26.54 17.10
N GLU A 404 -6.71 26.98 18.19
CA GLU A 404 -7.57 26.13 19.02
C GLU A 404 -8.83 25.69 18.27
N LEU A 405 -9.50 26.63 17.60
CA LEU A 405 -10.71 26.35 16.84
C LEU A 405 -10.41 25.49 15.62
N ALA A 406 -9.24 25.62 15.00
CA ALA A 406 -8.79 24.73 13.94
C ALA A 406 -8.76 23.27 14.42
N GLY A 407 -8.26 22.98 15.62
CA GLY A 407 -8.23 21.61 16.16
C GLY A 407 -9.59 20.99 16.49
N ALA A 408 -10.68 21.76 16.44
CA ALA A 408 -12.03 21.30 16.74
C ALA A 408 -12.83 20.94 15.45
N PRO A 409 -13.78 19.99 15.52
CA PRO A 409 -14.68 19.70 14.39
C PRO A 409 -15.40 20.98 13.93
N GLY A 410 -15.22 21.37 12.67
CA GLY A 410 -15.78 22.61 12.09
C GLY A 410 -14.85 23.83 12.09
N GLY A 411 -13.58 23.69 12.49
CA GLY A 411 -12.62 24.78 12.63
C GLY A 411 -12.19 25.53 11.35
N THR A 412 -12.41 24.95 10.17
CA THR A 412 -12.09 25.57 8.85
C THR A 412 -12.83 26.89 8.65
N ASP A 413 -14.08 26.99 9.11
CA ASP A 413 -14.95 28.15 8.95
C ASP A 413 -14.34 29.44 9.58
N TYR A 414 -13.60 29.30 10.68
CA TYR A 414 -13.01 30.46 11.37
C TYR A 414 -11.77 31.01 10.66
N ALA A 415 -10.97 30.16 10.01
CA ALA A 415 -9.83 30.60 9.21
C ALA A 415 -10.28 31.31 7.93
N ASP A 416 -11.34 30.81 7.29
CA ASP A 416 -11.96 31.45 6.14
C ASP A 416 -12.62 32.78 6.51
N ALA A 417 -13.31 32.83 7.66
CA ALA A 417 -13.83 34.08 8.21
C ALA A 417 -12.73 35.13 8.41
N LEU A 418 -11.54 34.75 8.92
CA LEU A 418 -10.42 35.70 9.04
C LEU A 418 -9.86 36.16 7.70
N ARG A 419 -9.74 35.26 6.72
CA ARG A 419 -9.32 35.65 5.36
C ARG A 419 -10.27 36.67 4.77
N ALA A 420 -11.58 36.43 4.91
CA ALA A 420 -12.62 37.34 4.43
C ALA A 420 -12.64 38.67 5.18
N LEU A 421 -12.59 38.65 6.52
CA LEU A 421 -12.68 39.84 7.36
C LEU A 421 -11.49 40.78 7.21
N PHE A 422 -10.28 40.23 7.00
CA PHE A 422 -9.05 41.02 6.90
C PHE A 422 -8.54 41.18 5.46
N GLY A 423 -9.23 40.60 4.48
CA GLY A 423 -8.83 40.66 3.06
C GLY A 423 -7.44 40.06 2.82
N LEU A 424 -7.11 39.00 3.55
CA LEU A 424 -5.82 38.31 3.41
C LEU A 424 -5.87 37.61 2.05
N GLY A 425 -5.10 38.10 1.06
CA GLY A 425 -5.08 37.64 -0.34
C GLY A 425 -4.64 36.18 -0.58
N LEU A 426 -4.85 35.31 0.40
CA LEU A 426 -4.81 33.87 0.30
C LEU A 426 -6.17 33.43 -0.27
N SER A 427 -6.29 33.38 -1.59
CA SER A 427 -7.46 32.77 -2.23
C SER A 427 -7.56 31.31 -1.78
N GLY A 428 -8.42 31.04 -0.80
CA GLY A 428 -8.91 29.69 -0.57
C GLY A 428 -9.68 29.27 -1.82
N VAL A 429 -9.28 28.17 -2.45
CA VAL A 429 -10.11 27.51 -3.46
C VAL A 429 -11.33 26.97 -2.71
N THR A 430 -12.37 27.78 -2.60
CA THR A 430 -13.69 27.37 -2.11
C THR A 430 -14.73 27.90 -3.08
N ASP A 431 -14.77 27.26 -4.25
CA ASP A 431 -16.00 27.10 -5.01
C ASP A 431 -15.92 25.75 -5.73
N GLY A 432 -16.05 24.69 -4.94
CA GLY A 432 -16.45 23.37 -5.41
C GLY A 432 -17.85 23.16 -4.87
N GLU A 433 -18.83 23.06 -5.78
CA GLU A 433 -20.20 22.69 -5.48
C GLU A 433 -20.24 21.57 -4.44
N ARG A 434 -21.12 21.70 -3.44
CA ARG A 434 -21.54 20.58 -2.58
C ARG A 434 -22.29 19.58 -3.44
N THR A 435 -21.57 18.85 -4.29
CA THR A 435 -22.05 17.66 -4.96
C THR A 435 -21.90 16.50 -3.97
N SER A 436 -22.99 15.78 -3.80
CA SER A 436 -23.15 14.71 -2.84
C SER A 436 -22.10 13.62 -3.03
N LEU A 437 -21.52 13.14 -1.91
CA LEU A 437 -20.65 11.97 -1.80
C LEU A 437 -21.25 10.67 -2.39
N SER A 438 -22.55 10.66 -2.71
CA SER A 438 -23.30 9.47 -3.15
C SER A 438 -23.06 9.03 -4.59
N ASP A 439 -22.48 9.88 -5.45
CA ASP A 439 -22.47 9.62 -6.90
C ASP A 439 -21.06 9.28 -7.43
N ALA A 440 -20.01 9.35 -6.59
CA ALA A 440 -18.63 9.19 -7.03
C ALA A 440 -17.98 7.85 -6.68
N VAL A 441 -18.29 7.23 -5.53
CA VAL A 441 -17.74 5.90 -5.16
C VAL A 441 -18.64 5.23 -4.12
N THR A 442 -19.35 4.19 -4.54
CA THR A 442 -19.79 3.09 -3.64
C THR A 442 -19.65 1.81 -4.43
N VAL A 443 -18.62 1.01 -4.14
CA VAL A 443 -18.69 -0.42 -4.43
C VAL A 443 -19.31 -1.05 -3.19
N ASP A 444 -20.52 -1.55 -3.38
CA ASP A 444 -21.37 -2.23 -2.41
C ASP A 444 -20.63 -3.47 -1.84
N PRO A 445 -20.49 -3.63 -0.50
CA PRO A 445 -19.82 -4.77 0.10
C PRO A 445 -20.60 -6.11 -0.04
N GLU A 446 -21.75 -6.14 -0.72
CA GLU A 446 -22.55 -7.37 -0.92
C GLU A 446 -22.84 -7.72 -2.40
N LEU A 447 -21.83 -7.70 -3.29
CA LEU A 447 -21.97 -8.27 -4.65
C LEU A 447 -21.18 -9.58 -4.83
N PRO A 448 -21.82 -10.67 -5.31
CA PRO A 448 -21.13 -11.92 -5.60
C PRO A 448 -20.24 -11.77 -6.84
N ALA A 449 -18.99 -12.24 -6.74
CA ALA A 449 -18.07 -12.35 -7.87
C ALA A 449 -18.70 -13.20 -8.99
N GLY A 450 -18.84 -12.65 -10.19
CA GLY A 450 -19.46 -13.41 -11.29
C GLY A 450 -19.69 -12.66 -12.59
N THR A 451 -18.63 -12.32 -13.32
CA THR A 451 -18.65 -12.24 -14.79
C THR A 451 -17.32 -12.85 -15.27
N PRO A 452 -17.30 -13.78 -16.24
CA PRO A 452 -16.13 -14.61 -16.47
C PRO A 452 -15.01 -13.85 -17.17
N LEU A 453 -13.82 -13.92 -16.56
CA LEU A 453 -12.50 -13.54 -17.10
C LEU A 453 -12.04 -14.37 -18.31
N SER A 454 -12.92 -15.15 -18.95
CA SER A 454 -12.60 -16.04 -20.08
C SER A 454 -12.21 -15.32 -21.38
N ALA A 455 -11.90 -14.02 -21.32
CA ALA A 455 -11.52 -13.19 -22.45
C ALA A 455 -10.07 -12.67 -22.38
N LEU A 456 -9.28 -13.08 -21.38
CA LEU A 456 -7.90 -12.59 -21.16
C LEU A 456 -6.79 -13.62 -21.46
N ASP A 457 -7.09 -14.71 -22.16
CA ASP A 457 -6.05 -15.60 -22.73
C ASP A 457 -5.76 -15.19 -24.19
N PRO A 458 -4.57 -14.66 -24.53
CA PRO A 458 -4.27 -14.28 -25.91
C PRO A 458 -3.90 -15.46 -26.81
N ARG A 459 -3.97 -16.74 -26.37
CA ARG A 459 -3.36 -17.85 -27.12
C ARG A 459 -4.13 -19.16 -27.14
N VAL A 460 -5.45 -19.14 -27.35
CA VAL A 460 -6.14 -20.34 -27.88
C VAL A 460 -7.30 -19.93 -28.81
N ASP A 461 -7.01 -19.39 -29.99
CA ASP A 461 -7.95 -19.50 -31.11
C ASP A 461 -7.24 -19.41 -32.48
N ALA A 462 -6.50 -20.47 -32.80
CA ALA A 462 -5.94 -20.65 -34.14
C ALA A 462 -5.80 -22.12 -34.50
N THR A 463 -6.82 -22.95 -34.30
CA THR A 463 -6.99 -24.21 -35.06
C THR A 463 -8.37 -24.84 -34.80
N ARG A 464 -9.43 -24.31 -35.40
CA ARG A 464 -10.60 -25.14 -35.76
C ARG A 464 -11.54 -24.45 -36.74
N ASP A 465 -11.08 -24.27 -37.97
CA ASP A 465 -12.02 -24.29 -39.08
C ASP A 465 -11.36 -24.89 -40.32
N GLY A 466 -11.76 -26.12 -40.65
CA GLY A 466 -11.15 -26.89 -41.73
C GLY A 466 -11.74 -28.28 -41.89
N ARG A 467 -12.77 -28.35 -42.76
CA ARG A 467 -13.38 -29.57 -43.36
C ARG A 467 -14.35 -30.28 -42.42
N THR A 468 -15.62 -30.51 -42.79
CA THR A 468 -16.02 -31.28 -43.97
C THR A 468 -17.36 -30.83 -44.55
N GLY A 469 -17.38 -30.55 -45.86
CA GLY A 469 -18.60 -30.58 -46.66
C GLY A 469 -18.87 -31.98 -47.21
N GLY A 470 -20.17 -32.29 -47.33
CA GLY A 470 -20.76 -33.04 -48.44
C GLY A 470 -20.53 -34.56 -48.52
N ALA A 471 -21.60 -35.33 -48.28
CA ALA A 471 -22.38 -36.04 -49.30
C ALA A 471 -22.95 -37.38 -48.80
N ALA A 472 -24.24 -37.58 -49.14
CA ALA A 472 -25.07 -38.80 -49.11
C ALA A 472 -25.48 -39.38 -47.74
#